data_AF-A0A644Y493-F1
#
_entry.id   AF-A0A644Y493-F1
#
_cell.length_a   1.000
_cell.length_b   1.000
_cell.length_c   1.000
_cell.angle_alpha   90.00
_cell.angle_beta   90.00
_cell.angle_gamma   90.00
#
_symmetry.space_group_name_H-M   'P 1'
#
loop_
_entity.id
_entity.type
_entity.pdbx_description
1 polymer ?
#
loop_
_entity_poly.entity_id
_entity_poly.type
_entity_poly.pdbx_seq_one_letter_code
_entity_poly.pdbx_strand_id
1 'polypeptide(L)'
;MKKHIQQDERILAQKRKIGSDAFNIVWIGLLISVLVQQYLFDAPFIQYAVEIILFIAASIYIVARNLLGGNDLFASKKGSHMLVIINSLVCGITVTIINTILNYVKYSHATPLPIDLNTVLVAGITFVCATITAFVPLELLYLANKKKQEKIETLLNADDE
;
A
#
# COMPACT_ATOMS: atom_id res chain seq x y z
N MET A 1 12.75 23.80 24.98
CA MET A 1 13.36 23.95 23.62
C MET A 1 12.76 22.91 22.69
N LYS A 2 11.96 23.33 21.69
CA LYS A 2 11.52 22.44 20.60
C LYS A 2 12.75 22.15 19.74
N LYS A 3 13.23 20.90 19.75
CA LYS A 3 14.29 20.44 18.83
C LYS A 3 13.70 20.54 17.40
N HIS A 4 14.01 21.61 16.68
CA HIS A 4 13.79 21.64 15.25
C HIS A 4 14.72 20.59 14.65
N ILE A 5 14.16 19.44 14.27
CA ILE A 5 14.85 18.46 13.43
C ILE A 5 14.99 19.17 12.08
N GLN A 6 16.15 19.80 11.84
CA GLN A 6 16.48 20.32 10.52
C GLN A 6 16.50 19.11 9.58
N GLN A 7 15.44 18.97 8.77
CA GLN A 7 15.42 18.00 7.69
C GLN A 7 16.35 18.52 6.60
N ASP A 8 17.35 17.72 6.24
CA ASP A 8 18.31 18.07 5.19
C ASP A 8 17.56 18.37 3.88
N GLU A 9 17.78 19.57 3.35
CA GLU A 9 17.14 20.06 2.12
C GLU A 9 17.44 19.14 0.93
N ARG A 10 18.57 18.42 0.94
CA ARG A 10 18.93 17.44 -0.10
C ARG A 10 17.99 16.24 -0.09
N ILE A 11 17.64 15.74 1.10
CA ILE A 11 16.69 14.64 1.27
C ILE A 11 15.29 15.11 0.87
N LEU A 12 14.91 16.33 1.25
CA LEU A 12 13.62 16.91 0.87
C LEU A 12 13.50 17.10 -0.65
N ALA A 13 14.55 17.58 -1.30
CA ALA A 13 14.60 17.74 -2.76
C ALA A 13 14.50 16.40 -3.49
N GLN A 14 15.17 15.35 -2.99
CA GLN A 14 15.03 14.00 -3.52
C GLN A 14 13.61 13.46 -3.34
N LYS A 15 12.99 13.63 -2.17
CA LYS A 15 11.59 13.22 -1.94
C LYS A 15 10.63 13.90 -2.91
N ARG A 16 10.76 15.21 -3.11
CA ARG A 16 9.96 15.98 -4.08
C ARG A 16 10.18 15.52 -5.53
N LYS A 17 11.40 15.10 -5.87
CA LYS A 17 11.72 14.55 -7.20
C LYS A 17 11.11 13.16 -7.43
N ILE A 18 10.94 12.39 -6.36
CA ILE A 18 10.35 11.03 -6.41
C ILE A 18 8.82 11.09 -6.40
N GLY A 19 8.24 11.96 -5.56
CA GLY A 19 6.80 12.16 -5.43
C GLY A 19 6.40 13.57 -5.83
N SER A 20 6.43 13.87 -7.13
CA SER A 20 5.85 15.11 -7.65
C SER A 20 4.35 15.13 -7.39
N ASP A 21 3.79 16.28 -7.03
CA ASP A 21 2.34 16.43 -6.83
C ASP A 21 1.56 15.98 -8.08
N ALA A 22 2.06 16.28 -9.28
CA ALA A 22 1.47 15.84 -10.54
C ALA A 22 1.47 14.30 -10.66
N PHE A 23 2.56 13.65 -10.26
CA PHE A 23 2.62 12.19 -10.23
C PHE A 23 1.59 11.61 -9.25
N ASN A 24 1.47 12.17 -8.05
CA ASN A 24 0.50 11.70 -7.04
C ASN A 24 -0.94 11.85 -7.55
N ILE A 25 -1.27 12.96 -8.22
CA ILE A 25 -2.58 13.17 -8.85
C ILE A 25 -2.85 12.09 -9.90
N VAL A 26 -1.90 11.82 -10.80
CA VAL A 26 -2.06 10.77 -11.82
C VAL A 26 -2.19 9.39 -11.18
N TRP A 27 -1.39 9.08 -10.16
CA TRP A 27 -1.41 7.79 -9.48
C TRP A 27 -2.75 7.54 -8.75
N ILE A 28 -3.28 8.56 -8.05
CA ILE A 28 -4.62 8.50 -7.45
C ILE A 28 -5.70 8.43 -8.55
N GLY A 29 -5.53 9.18 -9.63
CA GLY A 29 -6.44 9.17 -10.78
C GLY A 29 -6.56 7.79 -11.43
N LEU A 30 -5.45 7.06 -11.59
CA LEU A 30 -5.44 5.68 -12.07
C LEU A 30 -6.24 4.76 -11.15
N LEU A 31 -6.03 4.88 -9.83
CA LEU A 31 -6.77 4.09 -8.85
C LEU A 31 -8.28 4.38 -8.94
N ILE A 32 -8.68 5.65 -8.97
CA ILE A 32 -10.08 6.05 -9.10
C ILE A 32 -10.67 5.54 -10.41
N SER A 33 -9.93 5.64 -11.53
CA SER A 33 -10.37 5.14 -12.84
C SER A 33 -10.71 3.64 -12.79
N VAL A 34 -9.81 2.84 -12.22
CA VAL A 34 -10.01 1.40 -12.05
C VAL A 34 -11.24 1.11 -11.18
N LEU A 35 -11.41 1.82 -10.07
CA LEU A 35 -12.57 1.65 -9.18
C LEU A 35 -13.88 2.00 -9.89
N VAL A 36 -13.92 3.08 -10.66
CA VAL A 36 -15.10 3.49 -11.43
C VAL A 36 -15.41 2.48 -12.54
N GLN A 37 -14.41 2.07 -13.33
CA GLN A 37 -14.60 1.09 -14.40
C GLN A 37 -15.09 -0.25 -13.85
N GLN A 38 -14.48 -0.73 -12.75
CA GLN A 38 -14.86 -2.00 -12.14
C GLN A 38 -16.24 -1.95 -11.49
N TYR A 39 -16.56 -0.92 -10.70
CA TYR A 39 -17.75 -0.93 -9.86
C TYR A 39 -18.92 -0.13 -10.41
N LEU A 40 -18.69 0.95 -11.16
CA LEU A 40 -19.75 1.78 -11.72
C LEU A 40 -20.16 1.30 -13.11
N PHE A 41 -19.20 0.84 -13.92
CA PHE A 41 -19.45 0.40 -15.30
C PHE A 41 -19.54 -1.12 -15.47
N ASP A 42 -19.27 -1.90 -14.42
CA ASP A 42 -19.19 -3.37 -14.48
C ASP A 42 -18.31 -3.85 -15.66
N ALA A 43 -17.24 -3.10 -15.92
CA ALA A 43 -16.38 -3.33 -17.07
C ALA A 43 -15.59 -4.64 -16.92
N PRO A 44 -15.32 -5.37 -18.01
CA PRO A 44 -14.44 -6.53 -17.96
C PRO A 44 -13.00 -6.10 -17.67
N PHE A 45 -12.24 -6.95 -16.97
CA PHE A 45 -10.85 -6.69 -16.55
C PHE A 45 -9.95 -6.15 -17.68
N ILE A 46 -10.11 -6.67 -18.90
CA ILE A 46 -9.30 -6.26 -20.06
C ILE A 46 -9.40 -4.75 -20.35
N GLN A 47 -10.53 -4.12 -20.01
CA GLN A 47 -10.79 -2.71 -20.30
C GLN A 47 -10.02 -1.76 -19.37
N TYR A 48 -9.68 -2.20 -18.16
CA TYR A 48 -8.95 -1.40 -17.15
C TYR A 48 -7.60 -2.02 -16.77
N ALA A 49 -7.17 -3.06 -17.48
CA ALA A 49 -5.93 -3.79 -17.20
C ALA A 49 -4.70 -2.89 -17.37
N VAL A 50 -4.71 -2.00 -18.36
CA VAL A 50 -3.59 -1.08 -18.62
C VAL A 50 -3.41 -0.10 -17.46
N GLU A 51 -4.51 0.44 -16.93
CA GLU A 51 -4.54 1.35 -15.79
C GLU A 51 -4.00 0.65 -14.53
N ILE A 52 -4.39 -0.61 -14.30
CA ILE A 52 -3.82 -1.42 -13.21
C ILE A 52 -2.33 -1.65 -13.38
N ILE A 53 -1.87 -2.03 -14.59
CA ILE A 53 -0.45 -2.28 -14.84
C ILE A 53 0.36 -1.00 -14.61
N LEU A 54 -0.12 0.14 -15.11
CA LEU A 54 0.53 1.43 -14.90
C LEU A 54 0.55 1.81 -13.43
N PHE A 55 -0.55 1.61 -12.70
CA PHE A 55 -0.62 1.87 -11.27
C PHE A 55 0.39 1.02 -10.48
N ILE A 56 0.49 -0.28 -10.79
CA ILE A 56 1.45 -1.19 -10.15
C ILE A 56 2.89 -0.80 -10.51
N ALA A 57 3.19 -0.57 -11.78
CA ALA A 57 4.52 -0.20 -12.25
C ALA A 57 5.00 1.12 -11.62
N ALA A 58 4.11 2.12 -11.55
CA ALA A 58 4.36 3.40 -10.91
C ALA A 58 4.63 3.23 -9.39
N SER A 59 3.85 2.38 -8.72
CA SER A 59 4.05 2.06 -7.29
C SER A 59 5.42 1.41 -7.04
N ILE A 60 5.78 0.40 -7.85
CA ILE A 60 7.08 -0.27 -7.76
C ILE A 60 8.22 0.73 -7.99
N TYR A 61 8.09 1.61 -8.99
CA TYR A 61 9.09 2.62 -9.29
C TYR A 61 9.37 3.53 -8.10
N ILE A 62 8.33 4.07 -7.44
CA ILE A 62 8.49 4.93 -6.26
C ILE A 62 9.21 4.18 -5.14
N VAL A 63 8.75 2.96 -4.85
CA VAL A 63 9.31 2.15 -3.76
C VAL A 63 10.79 1.84 -4.02
N ALA A 64 11.11 1.35 -5.22
CA ALA A 64 12.48 1.05 -5.62
C ALA A 64 13.36 2.31 -5.56
N ARG A 65 12.85 3.46 -6.02
CA ARG A 65 13.60 4.72 -6.04
C ARG A 65 13.88 5.24 -4.63
N ASN A 66 12.92 5.13 -3.71
CA ASN A 66 13.12 5.47 -2.30
C ASN A 66 14.17 4.57 -1.66
N LEU A 67 14.08 3.25 -1.90
CA LEU A 67 15.00 2.27 -1.35
C LEU A 67 16.43 2.43 -1.88
N LEU A 68 16.58 2.72 -3.18
CA LEU A 68 17.88 3.02 -3.79
C LEU A 68 18.46 4.35 -3.30
N GLY A 69 17.61 5.34 -3.04
CA GLY A 69 18.01 6.63 -2.46
C GLY A 69 18.39 6.54 -0.97
N GLY A 70 18.29 5.36 -0.34
CA GLY A 70 18.55 5.20 1.10
C GLY A 70 17.50 5.89 1.98
N ASN A 71 16.40 6.36 1.40
CA ASN A 71 15.35 7.03 2.15
C ASN A 71 14.59 6.00 2.99
N ASP A 72 14.47 6.28 4.27
CA ASP A 72 13.81 5.37 5.20
C ASP A 72 12.29 5.39 5.00
N LEU A 73 11.76 4.28 4.50
CA LEU A 73 10.34 4.10 4.19
C LEU A 73 9.48 3.83 5.44
N PHE A 74 10.06 3.24 6.48
CA PHE A 74 9.32 2.75 7.64
C PHE A 74 9.72 3.43 8.95
N ALA A 75 10.56 4.47 8.89
CA ALA A 75 11.12 5.15 10.05
C ALA A 75 11.70 4.13 11.06
N SER A 76 12.82 3.48 10.68
CA SER A 76 13.48 2.28 11.23
C SER A 76 13.66 2.20 12.75
N LYS A 77 13.26 3.22 13.51
CA LYS A 77 13.12 3.18 14.97
C LYS A 77 12.04 2.19 15.41
N LYS A 78 12.11 1.82 16.70
CA LYS A 78 11.16 0.94 17.41
C LYS A 78 9.71 1.18 16.94
N GLY A 79 9.09 0.15 16.37
CA GLY A 79 7.68 0.16 15.93
C GLY A 79 7.45 0.03 14.41
N SER A 80 8.50 0.04 13.59
CA SER A 80 8.40 -0.08 12.12
C SER A 80 7.74 -1.39 11.62
N HIS A 81 8.01 -2.52 12.28
CA HIS A 81 7.34 -3.80 11.96
C HIS A 81 5.86 -3.82 12.35
N MET A 82 5.50 -3.17 13.46
CA MET A 82 4.11 -3.04 13.89
C MET A 82 3.30 -2.23 12.85
N LEU A 83 3.90 -1.23 12.20
CA LEU A 83 3.25 -0.49 11.11
C LEU A 83 2.92 -1.40 9.91
N VAL A 84 3.79 -2.34 9.56
CA VAL A 84 3.52 -3.33 8.49
C VAL A 84 2.28 -4.16 8.83
N ILE A 85 2.22 -4.68 10.05
CA ILE A 85 1.09 -5.49 10.53
C ILE A 85 -0.20 -4.66 10.53
N ILE A 86 -0.19 -3.47 11.13
CA ILE A 86 -1.36 -2.59 11.17
C ILE A 86 -1.84 -2.25 9.76
N ASN A 87 -0.94 -1.87 8.85
CA ASN A 87 -1.32 -1.52 7.48
C ASN A 87 -1.93 -2.71 6.73
N SER A 88 -1.39 -3.93 6.91
CA SER A 88 -1.97 -5.14 6.32
C SER A 88 -3.37 -5.46 6.85
N LEU A 89 -3.60 -5.27 8.16
CA LEU A 89 -4.91 -5.47 8.79
C LEU A 89 -5.93 -4.44 8.31
N VAL A 90 -5.53 -3.15 8.26
CA VAL A 90 -6.40 -2.08 7.74
C VAL A 90 -6.78 -2.34 6.30
N CYS A 91 -5.82 -2.78 5.47
CA CYS A 91 -6.09 -3.18 4.09
C CYS A 91 -7.08 -4.35 4.01
N GLY A 92 -6.85 -5.42 4.79
CA GLY A 92 -7.74 -6.57 4.87
C GLY A 92 -9.17 -6.20 5.26
N ILE A 93 -9.33 -5.38 6.31
CA ILE A 93 -10.64 -4.88 6.75
C ILE A 93 -11.32 -4.09 5.63
N THR A 94 -10.60 -3.17 5.00
CA THR A 94 -11.12 -2.30 3.92
C THR A 94 -11.63 -3.13 2.75
N VAL A 95 -10.83 -4.08 2.27
CA VAL A 95 -11.19 -4.97 1.16
C VAL A 95 -12.39 -5.85 1.51
N THR A 96 -12.46 -6.32 2.75
CA THR A 96 -13.57 -7.15 3.24
C THR A 96 -14.88 -6.38 3.28
N ILE A 97 -14.85 -5.16 3.83
CA ILE A 97 -16.05 -4.28 3.88
C ILE A 97 -16.55 -4.01 2.47
N ILE A 98 -15.66 -3.61 1.56
CA ILE A 98 -16.01 -3.31 0.17
C ILE A 98 -16.61 -4.55 -0.51
N ASN A 99 -15.94 -5.70 -0.45
CA ASN A 99 -16.45 -6.93 -1.06
C ASN A 99 -17.77 -7.40 -0.46
N THR A 100 -17.94 -7.28 0.85
CA THR A 100 -19.19 -7.68 1.52
C THR A 100 -20.36 -6.81 1.06
N ILE A 101 -20.17 -5.49 0.98
CA ILE A 101 -21.19 -4.55 0.48
C ILE A 101 -21.53 -4.88 -0.98
N LEU A 102 -20.52 -5.10 -1.82
CA LEU A 102 -20.73 -5.38 -3.25
C LEU A 102 -21.45 -6.71 -3.48
N ASN A 103 -21.05 -7.77 -2.77
CA ASN A 103 -21.74 -9.05 -2.82
C ASN A 103 -23.17 -8.92 -2.32
N TYR A 104 -23.41 -8.18 -1.24
CA TYR A 104 -24.76 -7.91 -0.74
C TYR A 104 -25.62 -7.22 -1.80
N VAL A 105 -25.13 -6.13 -2.42
CA VAL A 105 -25.88 -5.43 -3.47
C VAL A 105 -26.18 -6.36 -4.66
N LYS A 106 -25.18 -7.12 -5.12
CA LYS A 106 -25.30 -8.01 -6.28
C LYS A 106 -26.25 -9.19 -6.06
N TYR A 107 -26.25 -9.79 -4.87
CA TYR A 107 -27.03 -10.99 -4.56
C TYR A 107 -28.26 -10.72 -3.69
N SER A 108 -28.53 -9.47 -3.32
CA SER A 108 -29.70 -9.05 -2.54
C SER A 108 -31.04 -9.56 -3.06
N HIS A 109 -31.16 -9.78 -4.36
CA HIS A 109 -32.37 -10.31 -5.01
C HIS A 109 -32.50 -11.84 -4.93
N ALA A 110 -31.41 -12.55 -4.66
CA ALA A 110 -31.33 -14.02 -4.67
C ALA A 110 -31.40 -14.64 -3.26
N THR A 111 -31.12 -13.89 -2.20
CA THR A 111 -31.10 -14.38 -0.81
C THR A 111 -32.06 -13.61 0.08
N PRO A 112 -33.06 -14.27 0.72
CA PRO A 112 -34.08 -13.60 1.54
C PRO A 112 -33.60 -13.16 2.93
N LEU A 113 -32.42 -13.59 3.40
CA LEU A 113 -31.84 -13.13 4.68
C LEU A 113 -30.73 -12.10 4.44
N PRO A 114 -30.70 -11.00 5.21
CA PRO A 114 -29.75 -9.91 4.99
C PRO A 114 -28.29 -10.30 5.29
N ILE A 115 -28.07 -11.28 6.18
CA ILE A 115 -26.73 -11.85 6.48
C ILE A 115 -26.93 -13.32 6.84
N ASP A 116 -26.46 -14.22 5.98
CA ASP A 116 -26.43 -15.66 6.25
C ASP A 116 -25.01 -16.13 6.65
N LEU A 117 -24.90 -17.38 7.11
CA LEU A 117 -23.62 -17.96 7.51
C LEU A 117 -22.59 -17.96 6.36
N ASN A 118 -23.06 -18.10 5.11
CA ASN A 118 -22.21 -18.08 3.92
C ASN A 118 -21.58 -16.70 3.70
N THR A 119 -22.35 -15.62 3.88
CA THR A 119 -21.86 -14.24 3.75
C THR A 119 -20.75 -13.97 4.77
N VAL A 120 -20.92 -14.42 6.02
CA VAL A 120 -19.89 -14.29 7.07
C VAL A 120 -18.65 -15.12 6.74
N LEU A 121 -18.81 -16.34 6.25
CA LEU A 121 -17.70 -17.20 5.82
C LEU A 121 -16.90 -16.57 4.68
N VAL A 122 -17.59 -16.08 3.64
CA VAL A 122 -16.95 -15.41 2.49
C VAL A 122 -16.22 -14.16 2.93
N ALA A 123 -16.80 -13.35 3.81
CA ALA A 123 -16.14 -12.18 4.38
C ALA A 123 -14.89 -12.56 5.18
N GLY A 124 -14.96 -13.60 6.02
CA GLY A 124 -13.82 -14.11 6.78
C GLY A 124 -12.67 -14.62 5.90
N ILE A 125 -12.98 -15.40 4.86
CA ILE A 125 -11.98 -15.88 3.89
C ILE A 125 -11.37 -14.70 3.14
N THR A 126 -12.20 -13.76 2.67
CA THR A 126 -11.75 -12.54 1.98
C THR A 126 -10.81 -11.71 2.85
N PHE A 127 -11.13 -11.56 4.13
CA PHE A 127 -10.29 -10.86 5.11
C PHE A 127 -8.92 -11.49 5.24
N VAL A 128 -8.86 -12.80 5.45
CA VAL A 128 -7.59 -13.53 5.61
C VAL A 128 -6.77 -13.43 4.32
N CYS A 129 -7.37 -13.70 3.16
CA CYS A 129 -6.69 -13.60 1.88
C CYS A 129 -6.15 -12.18 1.64
N ALA A 130 -6.98 -11.15 1.78
CA ALA A 130 -6.57 -9.76 1.55
C ALA A 130 -5.46 -9.32 2.52
N THR A 131 -5.55 -9.71 3.79
CA THR A 131 -4.52 -9.40 4.79
C THR A 131 -3.19 -10.05 4.43
N ILE A 132 -3.19 -11.34 4.08
CA ILE A 132 -1.97 -12.06 3.69
C ILE A 132 -1.37 -11.46 2.40
N THR A 133 -2.20 -11.18 1.40
CA THR A 133 -1.76 -10.56 0.14
C THR A 133 -1.17 -9.17 0.35
N ALA A 134 -1.68 -8.39 1.30
CA ALA A 134 -1.09 -7.09 1.65
C ALA A 134 0.17 -7.22 2.51
N PHE A 135 0.20 -8.18 3.44
CA PHE A 135 1.30 -8.38 4.37
C PHE A 135 2.58 -8.81 3.64
N VAL A 136 2.51 -9.77 2.71
CA VAL A 136 3.70 -10.34 2.05
C VAL A 136 4.54 -9.27 1.33
N PRO A 137 4.00 -8.40 0.46
CA PRO A 137 4.78 -7.33 -0.16
C PRO A 137 5.31 -6.31 0.86
N LEU A 138 4.50 -5.91 1.84
CA LEU A 138 4.93 -4.92 2.84
C LEU A 138 6.07 -5.45 3.71
N GLU A 139 6.02 -6.72 4.11
CA GLU A 139 7.07 -7.38 4.87
C GLU A 139 8.37 -7.50 4.06
N LEU A 140 8.28 -7.88 2.78
CA LEU A 140 9.43 -7.90 1.88
C LEU A 140 10.08 -6.52 1.75
N LEU A 141 9.26 -5.47 1.62
CA LEU A 141 9.75 -4.09 1.58
C LEU A 141 10.39 -3.66 2.90
N TYR A 142 9.83 -4.06 4.03
CA TYR A 142 10.39 -3.79 5.35
C TYR A 142 11.76 -4.44 5.52
N LEU A 143 11.91 -5.71 5.17
CA LEU A 143 13.19 -6.42 5.23
C LEU A 143 14.24 -5.79 4.32
N ALA A 144 13.85 -5.40 3.10
CA ALA A 144 14.73 -4.73 2.16
C ALA A 144 15.17 -3.35 2.67
N ASN A 145 14.26 -2.58 3.26
CA ASN A 145 14.55 -1.28 3.88
C ASN A 145 15.49 -1.45 5.07
N LYS A 146 15.19 -2.38 5.99
CA LYS A 146 16.03 -2.66 7.17
C LYS A 146 17.47 -2.99 6.79
N LYS A 147 17.68 -3.91 5.84
CA LYS A 147 19.02 -4.28 5.36
C LYS A 147 19.79 -3.09 4.76
N LYS A 148 19.09 -2.20 4.06
CA LYS A 148 19.69 -0.97 3.50
C LYS A 148 20.07 0.02 4.59
N GLN A 149 19.20 0.24 5.58
CA GLN A 149 19.46 1.14 6.70
C GLN A 149 20.63 0.66 7.57
N GLU A 150 20.71 -0.64 7.89
CA GLU A 150 21.83 -1.23 8.62
C GLU A 150 23.17 -1.05 7.88
N LYS A 151 23.17 -1.18 6.54
CA LYS A 151 24.36 -0.92 5.74
C LYS A 151 24.80 0.55 5.79
N ILE A 152 23.86 1.49 5.81
CA ILE A 152 24.17 2.92 5.90
C ILE A 152 24.73 3.24 7.29
N GLU A 153 24.11 2.72 8.36
CA GLU A 153 24.55 2.94 9.74
C GLU A 153 25.96 2.37 10.00
N THR A 154 26.25 1.18 9.48
CA THR A 154 27.60 0.58 9.60
C THR A 154 28.68 1.36 8.86
N LEU A 155 28.38 1.92 7.68
CA LEU A 155 29.32 2.79 6.97
C LEU A 155 29.57 4.10 7.71
N LEU A 156 28.52 4.72 8.25
CA LEU A 156 28.64 5.96 9.03
C LEU A 156 29.50 5.75 10.28
N ASN A 157 29.27 4.68 11.03
CA ASN A 157 30.06 4.38 12.23
C ASN A 157 31.53 4.04 11.91
N ALA A 158 31.82 3.50 10.72
CA ALA A 158 33.18 3.19 10.30
C ALA A 158 33.94 4.42 9.76
N ASP A 159 33.23 5.44 9.27
CA ASP A 159 33.82 6.72 8.85
C ASP A 159 34.06 7.67 10.06
N ASP A 160 33.34 7.46 11.17
CA ASP A 160 33.45 8.24 12.41
C ASP A 160 34.54 7.72 13.39
N GLU A 161 35.13 6.54 13.14
CA GLU A 161 36.29 5.96 13.86
C GLU A 161 37.63 6.24 13.16
#